data_AF-A0A7S9PTA0-F1
#
_entry.id   AF-A0A7S9PTA0-F1
#
_cell.length_a   1.000
_cell.length_b   1.000
_cell.length_c   1.000
_cell.angle_alpha   90.00
_cell.angle_beta   90.00
_cell.angle_gamma   90.00
#
_symmetry.space_group_name_H-M   'P 1'
#
loop_
_entity.id
_entity.type
_entity.pdbx_description
1 polymer ?
#
loop_
_entity_poly.entity_id
_entity_poly.type
_entity_poly.pdbx_seq_one_letter_code
_entity_poly.pdbx_strand_id
1 'polypeptide(L)'
;MDTLHARADWESVGDKSFRKTQQYTQVFDQDLDLDNYVVAGAPYAALWRDSSKLQAHQAGRSSKPTIDIYSLAGKKLRSIAWDKGHIKSLDCEDKYVDSGPFSHLSVSPDGRFINLYSKTGIAHIISSDFQEKMFQHNSDSQTPPKYVEWCGSDALIAWEDEVHIIGPGDQSSSYIYDSTRVHVISEYDGARLITNDFCEFLERVPTDTLEVFGHASESSPASILLDAVGQLELESPKADDYIQLIRANLTEAVDTCVNAAGREFETKWQKRLLKAASFGKSVLDIYNSDDFVDMCETLRVLNAVRDFNIGIPLSFEQFHRLTPERLIRRLLQRHEYLLALKIARYLRLPTDRIYVHWASTKVRVGAEDDSTTCKQVVERLSGKPGISFEEIARAAYHEGRGRLATELLNHEPRGGRQVPLLLDMEEDELALDKAIESGDSDLILSVLVKLKKKLPLASFFRVINSRPTATAMIESAALAEGDNTLLKDLYYQDDRRVDGANVFIRESLQQPNARTSADKLALAAKLLSDSKENVTELHALKETTTLLRMQESLDRDLTDSFTGLSVNETMFKLIRLGYHGRAKKIQSEFKVPEKVAWWIR
;
A
#
# COMPACT_ATOMS: atom_id res chain seq x y z
N MET A 1 17.60 -38.06 23.34
CA MET A 1 16.17 -38.30 23.65
C MET A 1 15.59 -39.06 22.50
N ASP A 2 15.22 -40.32 22.72
CA ASP A 2 14.43 -41.06 21.73
C ASP A 2 13.15 -40.25 21.50
N THR A 3 13.04 -39.72 20.30
CA THR A 3 11.90 -38.90 19.90
C THR A 3 10.75 -39.85 19.66
N LEU A 4 9.65 -39.64 20.38
CA LEU A 4 8.41 -40.38 20.22
C LEU A 4 7.99 -40.39 18.73
N HIS A 5 7.30 -41.44 18.31
CA HIS A 5 6.78 -41.53 16.95
C HIS A 5 5.87 -40.32 16.67
N ALA A 6 5.79 -39.84 15.42
CA ALA A 6 4.99 -38.67 15.03
C ALA A 6 3.50 -38.74 15.43
N ARG A 7 3.01 -39.93 15.81
CA ARG A 7 1.63 -40.24 16.19
C ARG A 7 1.41 -40.41 17.70
N ALA A 8 2.46 -40.29 18.51
CA ALA A 8 2.40 -40.65 19.93
C ALA A 8 1.39 -39.81 20.72
N ASP A 9 1.17 -38.56 20.29
CA ASP A 9 0.34 -37.58 21.00
C ASP A 9 -0.98 -37.31 20.25
N TRP A 10 -1.45 -38.28 19.44
CA TRP A 10 -2.69 -38.13 18.68
C TRP A 10 -3.88 -38.66 19.47
N GLU A 11 -4.96 -37.89 19.49
CA GLU A 11 -6.22 -38.25 20.12
C GLU A 11 -7.32 -38.33 19.08
N SER A 12 -8.25 -39.28 19.22
CA SER A 12 -9.35 -39.48 18.26
C SER A 12 -10.66 -38.98 18.83
N VAL A 13 -11.41 -38.21 18.04
CA VAL A 13 -12.79 -37.81 18.32
C VAL A 13 -13.63 -38.28 17.14
N GLY A 14 -14.34 -39.39 17.35
CA GLY A 14 -15.08 -40.06 16.28
C GLY A 14 -14.18 -40.61 15.18
N ASP A 15 -14.38 -40.13 13.96
CA ASP A 15 -13.61 -40.50 12.76
C ASP A 15 -12.41 -39.58 12.50
N LYS A 16 -12.19 -38.57 13.36
CA LYS A 16 -11.14 -37.57 13.21
C LYS A 16 -10.04 -37.77 14.24
N SER A 17 -8.80 -37.55 13.82
CA SER A 17 -7.64 -37.50 14.72
C SER A 17 -7.18 -36.06 14.92
N PHE A 18 -6.80 -35.72 16.13
CA PHE A 18 -6.26 -34.43 16.53
C PHE A 18 -4.88 -34.60 17.13
N ARG A 19 -4.03 -33.60 16.96
CA ARG A 19 -2.69 -33.56 17.57
C ARG A 19 -2.46 -32.21 18.21
N LYS A 20 -1.72 -32.23 19.31
CA LYS A 20 -1.24 -31.03 19.99
C LYS A 20 0.26 -30.91 19.83
N THR A 21 0.73 -29.80 19.27
CA THR A 21 2.17 -29.55 19.06
C THR A 21 2.62 -28.39 19.92
N GLN A 22 3.56 -28.63 20.84
CA GLN A 22 4.19 -27.58 21.61
C GLN A 22 5.15 -26.77 20.73
N GLN A 23 4.94 -25.45 20.63
CA GLN A 23 5.71 -24.59 19.73
C GLN A 23 6.75 -23.75 20.46
N TYR A 24 6.36 -23.16 21.60
CA TYR A 24 7.25 -22.36 22.43
C TYR A 24 7.08 -22.73 23.91
N THR A 25 8.15 -22.50 24.67
CA THR A 25 8.23 -22.67 26.13
C THR A 25 8.75 -21.38 26.75
N GLN A 26 8.46 -21.15 28.04
CA GLN A 26 8.78 -19.92 28.76
C GLN A 26 8.23 -18.69 28.04
N VAL A 27 6.95 -18.76 27.70
CA VAL A 27 6.33 -17.79 26.80
C VAL A 27 6.18 -16.43 27.44
N PHE A 28 5.86 -16.28 28.72
CA PHE A 28 5.77 -14.94 29.31
C PHE A 28 6.75 -14.76 30.47
N ASP A 29 7.19 -13.51 30.68
CA ASP A 29 8.01 -13.16 31.84
C ASP A 29 7.25 -13.53 33.13
N GLN A 30 7.97 -14.00 34.16
CA GLN A 30 7.35 -14.46 35.42
C GLN A 30 6.49 -13.39 36.13
N ASP A 31 6.75 -12.11 35.84
CA ASP A 31 5.99 -10.98 36.39
C ASP A 31 4.68 -10.68 35.63
N LEU A 32 4.45 -11.33 34.48
CA LEU A 32 3.26 -11.19 33.65
C LEU A 32 2.36 -12.42 33.80
N ASP A 33 1.39 -12.28 34.69
CA ASP A 33 0.36 -13.29 34.88
C ASP A 33 -0.83 -13.06 33.92
N LEU A 34 -1.03 -13.96 32.94
CA LEU A 34 -2.10 -13.84 31.94
C LEU A 34 -3.51 -13.86 32.56
N ASP A 35 -3.67 -14.35 33.79
CA ASP A 35 -4.96 -14.31 34.48
C ASP A 35 -5.50 -12.90 34.61
N ASN A 36 -4.62 -11.92 34.66
CA ASN A 36 -4.95 -10.53 34.81
C ASN A 36 -5.41 -9.85 33.51
N TYR A 37 -5.48 -10.59 32.41
CA TYR A 37 -5.69 -10.06 31.07
C TYR A 37 -6.75 -10.84 30.28
N VAL A 38 -7.51 -10.11 29.46
CA VAL A 38 -8.22 -10.63 28.31
C VAL A 38 -7.20 -10.86 27.20
N VAL A 39 -7.11 -12.10 26.74
CA VAL A 39 -6.20 -12.53 25.67
C VAL A 39 -7.00 -12.67 24.39
N ALA A 40 -6.56 -12.00 23.33
CA ALA A 40 -7.08 -12.19 21.97
C ALA A 40 -5.90 -12.41 21.01
N GLY A 41 -6.11 -13.02 19.86
CA GLY A 41 -5.02 -13.16 18.90
C GLY A 41 -5.39 -13.35 17.45
N ALA A 42 -4.41 -12.99 16.59
CA ALA A 42 -4.22 -13.40 15.20
C ALA A 42 -3.26 -12.41 14.49
N PRO A 43 -1.99 -12.73 14.14
CA PRO A 43 -1.10 -13.86 14.46
C PRO A 43 -0.24 -13.63 15.72
N TYR A 44 -0.60 -12.62 16.51
CA TYR A 44 0.08 -12.19 17.72
C TYR A 44 -0.88 -12.37 18.90
N ALA A 45 -0.36 -12.42 20.12
CA ALA A 45 -1.19 -12.32 21.31
C ALA A 45 -1.36 -10.83 21.67
N ALA A 46 -2.59 -10.38 21.78
CA ALA A 46 -2.96 -9.07 22.31
C ALA A 46 -3.53 -9.26 23.71
N LEU A 47 -2.93 -8.55 24.68
CA LEU A 47 -3.30 -8.59 26.07
C LEU A 47 -3.95 -7.25 26.46
N TRP A 48 -5.15 -7.31 27.00
CA TRP A 48 -5.85 -6.17 27.59
C TRP A 48 -6.11 -6.50 29.06
N ARG A 49 -5.66 -5.65 29.97
CA ARG A 49 -6.01 -5.73 31.41
C ARG A 49 -7.51 -5.95 31.67
N ASP A 50 -7.83 -7.05 32.33
CA ASP A 50 -9.21 -7.35 32.73
C ASP A 50 -9.65 -6.40 33.86
N SER A 51 -10.57 -5.49 33.54
CA SER A 51 -11.09 -4.50 34.50
C SER A 51 -11.99 -5.09 35.59
N SER A 52 -12.44 -6.35 35.44
CA SER A 52 -13.22 -7.05 36.46
C SER A 52 -12.37 -7.62 37.60
N LYS A 53 -11.06 -7.71 37.42
CA LYS A 53 -10.12 -8.30 38.39
C LYS A 53 -9.39 -7.24 39.21
N LEU A 54 -9.38 -7.42 40.52
CA LEU A 54 -8.64 -6.56 41.46
C LEU A 54 -7.15 -6.94 41.46
N GLN A 55 -6.28 -5.95 41.29
CA GLN A 55 -4.82 -6.14 41.34
C GLN A 55 -4.18 -5.20 42.36
N ALA A 56 -3.12 -5.66 43.01
CA ALA A 56 -2.31 -4.84 43.89
C ALA A 56 -1.69 -3.66 43.11
N HIS A 57 -1.86 -2.44 43.63
CA HIS A 57 -1.33 -1.24 43.01
C HIS A 57 0.20 -1.21 43.10
N GLN A 58 0.88 -1.39 41.96
CA GLN A 58 2.33 -1.24 41.85
C GLN A 58 2.69 0.22 41.55
N ALA A 59 3.51 0.84 42.39
CA ALA A 59 3.94 2.23 42.21
C ALA A 59 4.69 2.41 40.87
N GLY A 60 4.20 3.31 40.01
CA GLY A 60 4.81 3.62 38.70
C GLY A 60 4.09 3.04 37.48
N ARG A 61 3.12 2.11 37.64
CA ARG A 61 2.29 1.63 36.52
C ARG A 61 1.15 2.62 36.23
N SER A 62 1.06 3.08 34.98
CA SER A 62 -0.04 3.95 34.50
C SER A 62 -1.40 3.26 34.69
N SER A 63 -2.40 4.01 35.17
CA SER A 63 -3.78 3.52 35.29
C SER A 63 -4.57 3.53 33.98
N LYS A 64 -4.01 4.14 32.91
CA LYS A 64 -4.68 4.20 31.62
C LYS A 64 -4.70 2.81 30.96
N PRO A 65 -5.84 2.37 30.39
CA PRO A 65 -5.91 1.07 29.74
C PRO A 65 -5.00 1.04 28.51
N THR A 66 -4.24 -0.04 28.39
CA THR A 66 -3.34 -0.29 27.27
C THR A 66 -3.63 -1.68 26.70
N ILE A 67 -3.51 -1.79 25.39
CA ILE A 67 -3.48 -3.07 24.68
C ILE A 67 -2.01 -3.37 24.39
N ASP A 68 -1.47 -4.37 25.06
CA ASP A 68 -0.10 -4.81 24.85
C ASP A 68 -0.07 -5.96 23.84
N ILE A 69 0.75 -5.83 22.80
CA ILE A 69 0.90 -6.83 21.74
C ILE A 69 2.21 -7.58 21.97
N TYR A 70 2.13 -8.91 22.03
CA TYR A 70 3.22 -9.83 22.24
C TYR A 70 3.39 -10.78 21.05
N SER A 71 4.62 -11.22 20.77
CA SER A 71 4.84 -12.41 19.94
C SER A 71 4.33 -13.65 20.67
N LEU A 72 4.04 -14.71 19.93
CA LEU A 72 3.67 -16.01 20.52
C LEU A 72 4.84 -16.70 21.24
N ALA A 73 6.05 -16.14 21.11
CA ALA A 73 7.24 -16.53 21.87
C ALA A 73 7.54 -15.53 23.02
N GLY A 74 6.60 -14.67 23.40
CA GLY A 74 6.71 -13.86 24.62
C GLY A 74 7.27 -12.47 24.54
N LYS A 75 7.80 -12.09 23.39
CA LYS A 75 8.43 -10.78 23.23
C LYS A 75 7.36 -9.70 23.11
N LYS A 76 7.32 -8.75 24.05
CA LYS A 76 6.48 -7.55 23.89
C LYS A 76 6.90 -6.76 22.64
N LEU A 77 5.99 -6.64 21.68
CA LEU A 77 6.22 -5.97 20.40
C LEU A 77 5.78 -4.51 20.45
N ARG A 78 4.63 -4.23 21.08
CA ARG A 78 4.06 -2.88 21.13
C ARG A 78 3.12 -2.71 22.32
N SER A 79 2.94 -1.47 22.75
CA SER A 79 1.85 -1.07 23.65
C SER A 79 1.03 0.03 22.98
N ILE A 80 -0.28 -0.11 22.97
CA ILE A 80 -1.22 0.86 22.39
C ILE A 80 -2.05 1.43 23.54
N ALA A 81 -2.01 2.75 23.72
CA ALA A 81 -2.93 3.42 24.64
C ALA A 81 -4.35 3.31 24.11
N TRP A 82 -5.27 2.78 24.91
CA TRP A 82 -6.68 2.66 24.55
C TRP A 82 -7.48 3.70 25.30
N ASP A 83 -7.94 4.72 24.60
CA ASP A 83 -8.74 5.84 25.12
C ASP A 83 -10.19 5.83 24.62
N LYS A 84 -10.53 4.90 23.73
CA LYS A 84 -11.87 4.75 23.17
C LYS A 84 -12.74 3.93 24.12
N GLY A 85 -13.97 4.37 24.38
CA GLY A 85 -14.89 3.68 25.27
C GLY A 85 -15.30 2.28 24.77
N HIS A 86 -16.27 1.66 25.45
CA HIS A 86 -16.83 0.38 25.01
C HIS A 86 -17.49 0.50 23.63
N ILE A 87 -17.17 -0.42 22.72
CA ILE A 87 -17.89 -0.58 21.45
C ILE A 87 -19.23 -1.25 21.76
N LYS A 88 -20.34 -0.59 21.45
CA LYS A 88 -21.70 -1.13 21.58
C LYS A 88 -22.21 -1.55 20.20
N SER A 89 -22.98 -2.64 20.11
CA SER A 89 -23.66 -3.01 18.86
C SER A 89 -24.67 -1.93 18.47
N LEU A 90 -24.82 -1.69 17.16
CA LEU A 90 -25.81 -0.74 16.65
C LEU A 90 -27.22 -1.36 16.59
N ASP A 91 -27.32 -2.63 16.19
CA ASP A 91 -28.59 -3.32 15.92
C ASP A 91 -28.56 -4.78 16.40
N CYS A 92 -29.74 -5.34 16.66
CA CYS A 92 -29.96 -6.74 17.03
C CYS A 92 -31.15 -7.28 16.22
N GLU A 93 -30.97 -8.44 15.59
CA GLU A 93 -32.02 -9.13 14.85
C GLU A 93 -32.21 -10.52 15.47
N ASP A 94 -33.46 -10.88 15.80
CA ASP A 94 -33.78 -12.20 16.30
C ASP A 94 -33.79 -13.22 15.16
N LYS A 95 -33.01 -14.30 15.33
CA LYS A 95 -32.94 -15.42 14.38
C LYS A 95 -33.85 -16.59 14.77
N TYR A 96 -34.73 -16.40 15.76
CA TYR A 96 -35.76 -17.36 16.19
C TYR A 96 -35.21 -18.75 16.56
N VAL A 97 -34.07 -18.77 17.26
CA VAL A 97 -33.44 -20.01 17.72
C VAL A 97 -34.06 -20.43 19.05
N ASP A 98 -34.97 -21.41 19.02
CA ASP A 98 -35.78 -21.82 20.18
C ASP A 98 -35.01 -22.62 21.25
N SER A 99 -33.78 -23.07 20.97
CA SER A 99 -33.03 -23.97 21.85
C SER A 99 -32.17 -23.26 22.92
N GLY A 100 -32.50 -22.00 23.24
CA GLY A 100 -31.82 -21.20 24.25
C GLY A 100 -32.37 -21.40 25.67
N PRO A 101 -31.92 -20.60 26.66
CA PRO A 101 -31.01 -19.46 26.52
C PRO A 101 -29.54 -19.86 26.38
N PHE A 102 -28.84 -19.17 25.48
CA PHE A 102 -27.39 -19.33 25.29
C PHE A 102 -26.59 -18.38 26.17
N SER A 103 -25.44 -18.84 26.62
CA SER A 103 -24.47 -18.06 27.40
C SER A 103 -23.30 -17.57 26.55
N HIS A 104 -22.93 -18.33 25.52
CA HIS A 104 -21.82 -18.04 24.63
C HIS A 104 -22.19 -18.35 23.18
N LEU A 105 -21.55 -17.63 22.27
CA LEU A 105 -21.68 -17.80 20.83
C LEU A 105 -20.31 -17.53 20.20
N SER A 106 -19.87 -18.40 19.30
CA SER A 106 -18.75 -18.14 18.42
C SER A 106 -18.99 -18.69 17.02
N VAL A 107 -18.35 -18.07 16.03
CA VAL A 107 -18.44 -18.46 14.62
C VAL A 107 -17.11 -19.10 14.22
N SER A 108 -17.18 -20.18 13.44
CA SER A 108 -15.98 -20.85 12.94
C SER A 108 -15.13 -19.91 12.07
N PRO A 109 -13.80 -20.01 12.10
CA PRO A 109 -12.87 -19.21 11.30
C PRO A 109 -13.10 -19.22 9.77
N ASP A 110 -13.79 -20.22 9.24
CA ASP A 110 -14.21 -20.32 7.84
C ASP A 110 -15.64 -19.77 7.58
N GLY A 111 -16.35 -19.35 8.63
CA GLY A 111 -17.69 -18.76 8.57
C GLY A 111 -18.82 -19.76 8.29
N ARG A 112 -18.56 -21.07 8.34
CA ARG A 112 -19.54 -22.10 8.00
C ARG A 112 -20.44 -22.52 9.16
N PHE A 113 -19.94 -22.46 10.40
CA PHE A 113 -20.60 -23.02 11.56
C PHE A 113 -20.62 -22.05 12.74
N ILE A 114 -21.57 -22.27 13.66
CA ILE A 114 -21.73 -21.51 14.89
C ILE A 114 -21.80 -22.49 16.06
N ASN A 115 -21.06 -22.20 17.12
CA ASN A 115 -21.02 -22.95 18.36
C ASN A 115 -21.80 -22.15 19.42
N LEU A 116 -22.99 -22.63 19.74
CA LEU A 116 -23.89 -22.01 20.72
C LEU A 116 -23.88 -22.83 22.02
N TYR A 117 -23.39 -22.25 23.10
CA TYR A 117 -23.36 -22.93 24.40
C TYR A 117 -24.54 -22.51 25.27
N SER A 118 -25.45 -23.45 25.52
CA SER A 118 -26.64 -23.26 26.34
C SER A 118 -26.28 -23.16 27.83
N LYS A 119 -27.11 -22.45 28.61
CA LYS A 119 -26.97 -22.43 30.08
C LYS A 119 -27.22 -23.79 30.74
N THR A 120 -27.75 -24.76 29.99
CA THR A 120 -27.98 -26.14 30.42
C THR A 120 -26.77 -27.05 30.25
N GLY A 121 -25.61 -26.53 29.83
CA GLY A 121 -24.38 -27.32 29.67
C GLY A 121 -24.22 -28.00 28.31
N ILE A 122 -25.10 -27.68 27.35
CA ILE A 122 -25.12 -28.31 26.02
C ILE A 122 -24.55 -27.33 24.99
N ALA A 123 -23.56 -27.78 24.22
CA ALA A 123 -23.06 -27.10 23.03
C ALA A 123 -23.89 -27.51 21.80
N HIS A 124 -24.33 -26.55 21.01
CA HIS A 124 -25.09 -26.76 19.78
C HIS A 124 -24.25 -26.25 18.61
N ILE A 125 -23.89 -27.16 17.71
CA ILE A 125 -23.15 -26.82 16.50
C ILE A 125 -24.18 -26.74 15.37
N ILE A 126 -24.31 -25.55 14.80
CA ILE A 126 -25.29 -25.25 13.76
C ILE A 126 -24.61 -24.58 12.56
N SER A 127 -25.28 -24.54 11.42
CA SER A 127 -24.85 -23.77 10.25
C SER A 127 -24.91 -22.26 10.53
N SER A 128 -24.09 -21.48 9.83
CA SER A 128 -24.01 -20.03 10.02
C SER A 128 -25.25 -19.24 9.61
N ASP A 129 -26.15 -19.85 8.84
CA ASP A 129 -27.47 -19.33 8.51
C ASP A 129 -28.57 -19.70 9.54
N PHE A 130 -28.19 -20.40 10.62
CA PHE A 130 -29.07 -20.87 11.69
C PHE A 130 -30.16 -21.86 11.25
N GLN A 131 -30.06 -22.45 10.06
CA GLN A 131 -31.09 -23.34 9.51
C GLN A 131 -30.87 -24.81 9.87
N GLU A 132 -29.62 -25.27 9.83
CA GLU A 132 -29.27 -26.67 10.01
C GLU A 132 -28.53 -26.87 11.33
N LYS A 133 -28.94 -27.91 12.07
CA LYS A 133 -28.28 -28.32 13.30
C LYS A 133 -27.38 -29.52 12.99
N MET A 134 -26.08 -29.33 13.06
CA MET A 134 -25.08 -30.35 12.76
C MET A 134 -25.06 -31.43 13.84
N PHE A 135 -24.85 -31.02 15.11
CA PHE A 135 -24.90 -31.92 16.26
C PHE A 135 -25.04 -31.15 17.59
N GLN A 136 -25.25 -31.90 18.66
CA GLN A 136 -25.20 -31.44 20.04
C GLN A 136 -24.18 -32.25 20.82
N HIS A 137 -23.58 -31.60 21.81
CA HIS A 137 -22.67 -32.22 22.75
C HIS A 137 -23.02 -31.77 24.17
N ASN A 138 -23.25 -32.73 25.07
CA ASN A 138 -23.42 -32.44 26.48
C ASN A 138 -22.04 -32.43 27.14
N SER A 139 -21.65 -31.31 27.75
CA SER A 139 -20.32 -31.20 28.35
C SER A 139 -20.22 -31.76 29.77
N ASP A 140 -21.31 -32.35 30.29
CA ASP A 140 -21.42 -32.92 31.65
C ASP A 140 -20.97 -31.98 32.79
N SER A 141 -20.96 -30.67 32.53
CA SER A 141 -20.52 -29.65 33.45
C SER A 141 -21.64 -28.68 33.78
N GLN A 142 -21.75 -28.35 35.07
CA GLN A 142 -22.65 -27.31 35.58
C GLN A 142 -21.99 -25.92 35.54
N THR A 143 -20.67 -25.86 35.34
CA THR A 143 -19.94 -24.60 35.23
C THR A 143 -19.86 -24.18 33.76
N PRO A 144 -20.27 -22.96 33.39
CA PRO A 144 -20.16 -22.50 32.02
C PRO A 144 -18.67 -22.43 31.61
N PRO A 145 -18.32 -22.83 30.37
CA PRO A 145 -16.97 -22.73 29.85
C PRO A 145 -16.57 -21.28 29.74
N LYS A 146 -15.27 -21.03 29.82
CA LYS A 146 -14.71 -19.70 29.59
C LYS A 146 -14.57 -19.39 28.10
N TYR A 147 -14.27 -20.43 27.31
CA TYR A 147 -14.07 -20.33 25.87
C TYR A 147 -15.02 -21.27 25.15
N VAL A 148 -15.72 -20.74 24.16
CA VAL A 148 -16.52 -21.50 23.21
C VAL A 148 -15.95 -21.10 21.85
N GLU A 149 -15.06 -21.93 21.32
CA GLU A 149 -14.12 -21.59 20.25
C GLU A 149 -14.05 -22.74 19.23
N TRP A 150 -13.08 -22.68 18.34
CA TRP A 150 -12.91 -23.57 17.20
C TRP A 150 -11.45 -23.98 17.02
N CYS A 151 -11.24 -25.25 16.68
CA CYS A 151 -10.00 -25.80 16.17
C CYS A 151 -10.17 -25.98 14.66
N GLY A 152 -9.83 -24.95 13.87
CA GLY A 152 -10.18 -24.90 12.46
C GLY A 152 -11.70 -24.90 12.26
N SER A 153 -12.27 -25.98 11.70
CA SER A 153 -13.72 -26.13 11.54
C SER A 153 -14.36 -27.04 12.60
N ASP A 154 -13.59 -27.52 13.57
CA ASP A 154 -14.05 -28.45 14.61
C ASP A 154 -14.31 -27.69 15.92
N ALA A 155 -15.43 -27.97 16.56
CA ALA A 155 -15.88 -27.21 17.73
C ALA A 155 -15.04 -27.54 18.97
N LEU A 156 -14.78 -26.52 19.78
CA LEU A 156 -13.96 -26.61 20.98
C LEU A 156 -14.62 -25.82 22.12
N ILE A 157 -14.59 -26.38 23.32
CA ILE A 157 -15.00 -25.70 24.55
C ILE A 157 -13.88 -25.82 25.59
N ALA A 158 -13.62 -24.77 26.35
CA ALA A 158 -12.55 -24.80 27.35
C ALA A 158 -12.91 -24.04 28.63
N TRP A 159 -12.42 -24.59 29.73
CA TRP A 159 -12.42 -24.00 31.07
C TRP A 159 -11.04 -23.43 31.39
N GLU A 160 -10.75 -23.20 32.66
CA GLU A 160 -9.46 -22.63 33.07
C GLU A 160 -8.33 -23.65 32.95
N ASP A 161 -8.62 -24.92 33.22
CA ASP A 161 -7.68 -26.03 33.35
C ASP A 161 -7.96 -27.17 32.36
N GLU A 162 -9.01 -27.08 31.54
CA GLU A 162 -9.36 -28.14 30.59
C GLU A 162 -9.79 -27.58 29.23
N VAL A 163 -9.34 -28.22 28.16
CA VAL A 163 -9.72 -27.92 26.77
C VAL A 163 -10.33 -29.17 26.14
N HIS A 164 -11.56 -29.08 25.66
CA HIS A 164 -12.29 -30.21 25.07
C HIS A 164 -12.57 -29.94 23.60
N ILE A 165 -12.11 -30.84 22.73
CA ILE A 165 -12.59 -30.91 21.35
C ILE A 165 -13.85 -31.76 21.33
N ILE A 166 -14.91 -31.25 20.73
CA ILE A 166 -16.23 -31.88 20.77
C ILE A 166 -16.65 -32.37 19.39
N GLY A 167 -17.13 -33.62 19.33
CA GLY A 167 -17.65 -34.26 18.13
C GLY A 167 -19.14 -34.57 18.23
N PRO A 168 -19.73 -35.15 17.18
CA PRO A 168 -21.13 -35.56 17.20
C PRO A 168 -21.40 -36.64 18.27
N GLY A 169 -22.47 -36.44 19.04
CA GLY A 169 -22.82 -37.30 20.17
C GLY A 169 -22.02 -36.97 21.45
N ASP A 170 -21.84 -37.97 22.32
CA ASP A 170 -21.04 -37.83 23.56
C ASP A 170 -19.55 -38.12 23.31
N GLN A 171 -19.05 -37.78 22.11
CA GLN A 171 -17.64 -37.97 21.75
C GLN A 171 -16.86 -36.68 21.99
N SER A 172 -15.83 -36.74 22.81
CA SER A 172 -14.90 -35.65 23.06
C SER A 172 -13.49 -36.16 23.36
N SER A 173 -12.51 -35.28 23.21
CA SER A 173 -11.12 -35.46 23.65
C SER A 173 -10.77 -34.26 24.53
N SER A 174 -10.12 -34.53 25.66
CA SER A 174 -9.90 -33.55 26.72
C SER A 174 -8.41 -33.42 27.02
N TYR A 175 -7.91 -32.19 26.97
CA TYR A 175 -6.55 -31.82 27.33
C TYR A 175 -6.57 -31.08 28.66
N ILE A 176 -5.92 -31.65 29.68
CA ILE A 176 -5.91 -31.14 31.06
C ILE A 176 -4.62 -30.36 31.33
N TYR A 177 -4.75 -29.26 32.07
CA TYR A 177 -3.69 -28.32 32.44
C TYR A 177 -3.65 -28.14 33.97
N ASP A 178 -2.91 -29.01 34.65
CA ASP A 178 -2.91 -29.08 36.13
C ASP A 178 -2.32 -27.85 36.84
N SER A 179 -1.38 -27.14 36.20
CA SER A 179 -0.55 -26.12 36.87
C SER A 179 -0.76 -24.69 36.38
N THR A 180 -1.50 -24.50 35.28
CA THR A 180 -1.61 -23.20 34.60
C THR A 180 -2.93 -23.03 33.90
N ARG A 181 -3.46 -21.81 33.90
CA ARG A 181 -4.63 -21.50 33.10
C ARG A 181 -4.33 -21.50 31.60
N VAL A 182 -5.24 -22.07 30.82
CA VAL A 182 -5.19 -22.05 29.37
C VAL A 182 -6.09 -20.97 28.76
N HIS A 183 -5.57 -20.31 27.74
CA HIS A 183 -6.30 -19.38 26.89
C HIS A 183 -6.38 -19.96 25.48
N VAL A 184 -7.59 -19.99 24.92
CA VAL A 184 -7.83 -20.56 23.59
C VAL A 184 -8.07 -19.46 22.58
N ILE A 185 -7.44 -19.58 21.41
CA ILE A 185 -7.64 -18.66 20.28
C ILE A 185 -7.86 -19.50 19.01
N SER A 186 -9.03 -19.33 18.39
CA SER A 186 -9.37 -19.98 17.13
C SER A 186 -8.50 -19.47 15.98
N GLU A 187 -7.92 -20.39 15.21
CA GLU A 187 -7.20 -20.10 13.96
C GLU A 187 -7.82 -20.90 12.78
N TYR A 188 -7.45 -20.57 11.55
CA TYR A 188 -8.10 -21.14 10.35
C TYR A 188 -8.01 -22.67 10.26
N ASP A 189 -6.89 -23.23 10.68
CA ASP A 189 -6.51 -24.64 10.54
C ASP A 189 -6.27 -25.32 11.89
N GLY A 190 -6.60 -24.66 13.00
CA GLY A 190 -6.40 -25.18 14.34
C GLY A 190 -6.80 -24.18 15.42
N ALA A 191 -6.29 -24.37 16.63
CA ALA A 191 -6.43 -23.46 17.76
C ALA A 191 -5.07 -23.27 18.45
N ARG A 192 -4.79 -22.04 18.91
CA ARG A 192 -3.66 -21.76 19.80
C ARG A 192 -4.12 -21.95 21.23
N LEU A 193 -3.35 -22.73 21.98
CA LEU A 193 -3.50 -22.90 23.41
C LEU A 193 -2.31 -22.20 24.08
N ILE A 194 -2.60 -21.14 24.83
CA ILE A 194 -1.58 -20.27 25.42
C ILE A 194 -1.73 -20.32 26.94
N THR A 195 -0.63 -20.65 27.62
CA THR A 195 -0.49 -20.52 29.07
C THR A 195 0.64 -19.53 29.38
N ASN A 196 0.91 -19.27 30.66
CA ASN A 196 2.08 -18.46 31.05
C ASN A 196 3.40 -19.12 30.58
N ASP A 197 3.43 -20.46 30.52
CA ASP A 197 4.66 -21.24 30.27
C ASP A 197 4.76 -21.78 28.85
N PHE A 198 3.64 -22.05 28.18
CA PHE A 198 3.62 -22.78 26.91
C PHE A 198 2.74 -22.11 25.85
N CYS A 199 3.16 -22.22 24.59
CA CYS A 199 2.32 -21.93 23.42
C CYS A 199 2.24 -23.21 22.60
N GLU A 200 1.05 -23.77 22.51
CA GLU A 200 0.77 -25.01 21.81
C GLU A 200 -0.20 -24.76 20.65
N PHE A 201 -0.12 -25.61 19.63
CA PHE A 201 -1.03 -25.60 18.49
C PHE A 201 -1.79 -26.92 18.46
N LEU A 202 -3.09 -26.81 18.60
CA LEU A 202 -4.02 -27.92 18.46
C LEU A 202 -4.59 -27.90 17.05
N GLU A 203 -4.52 -29.00 16.33
CA GLU A 203 -5.09 -29.09 14.99
C GLU A 203 -5.69 -30.47 14.75
N ARG A 204 -6.65 -30.53 13.83
CA ARG A 204 -7.03 -31.80 13.21
C ARG A 204 -5.86 -32.29 12.37
N VAL A 205 -5.45 -33.53 12.56
CA VAL A 205 -4.35 -34.13 11.80
C VAL A 205 -4.70 -34.06 10.30
N PRO A 206 -3.85 -33.43 9.47
CA PRO A 206 -4.10 -33.33 8.04
C PRO A 206 -4.15 -34.71 7.37
N THR A 207 -4.88 -34.81 6.25
CA THR A 207 -5.08 -36.07 5.50
C THR A 207 -3.75 -36.68 5.03
N ASP A 208 -2.85 -35.87 4.47
CA ASP A 208 -1.54 -36.37 4.02
C ASP A 208 -0.71 -36.93 5.19
N THR A 209 -0.77 -36.26 6.34
CA THR A 209 -0.11 -36.72 7.57
C THR A 209 -0.73 -38.01 8.10
N LEU A 210 -2.07 -38.14 8.04
CA LEU A 210 -2.78 -39.38 8.39
C LEU A 210 -2.40 -40.54 7.47
N GLU A 211 -2.29 -40.28 6.17
CA GLU A 211 -1.87 -41.29 5.18
C GLU A 211 -0.43 -41.74 5.37
N VAL A 212 0.45 -40.94 5.98
CA VAL A 212 1.83 -41.35 6.23
C VAL A 212 2.01 -42.00 7.60
N PHE A 213 1.40 -41.48 8.65
CA PHE A 213 1.68 -41.89 10.04
C PHE A 213 0.50 -42.55 10.78
N GLY A 214 -0.70 -42.52 10.21
CA GLY A 214 -1.93 -42.97 10.88
C GLY A 214 -1.98 -44.48 11.17
N HIS A 215 -2.96 -44.90 11.99
CA HIS A 215 -3.12 -46.32 12.30
C HIS A 215 -3.54 -47.18 11.09
N ALA A 216 -4.32 -46.60 10.18
CA ALA A 216 -4.72 -47.26 8.93
C ALA A 216 -3.66 -47.10 7.81
N SER A 217 -2.54 -46.42 8.06
CA SER A 217 -1.54 -46.12 7.03
C SER A 217 -0.53 -47.24 6.81
N GLU A 218 -0.52 -48.32 7.59
CA GLU A 218 0.49 -49.39 7.45
C GLU A 218 0.51 -50.04 6.05
N SER A 219 -0.57 -49.90 5.28
CA SER A 219 -0.67 -50.33 3.89
C SER A 219 -0.72 -49.19 2.87
N SER A 220 -0.56 -47.93 3.29
CA SER A 220 -0.62 -46.80 2.36
C SER A 220 0.67 -46.71 1.53
N PRO A 221 0.59 -46.29 0.25
CA PRO A 221 1.78 -46.10 -0.58
C PRO A 221 2.81 -45.14 0.05
N ALA A 222 2.35 -44.07 0.70
CA ALA A 222 3.21 -43.06 1.30
C ALA A 222 3.92 -43.55 2.58
N SER A 223 3.24 -44.33 3.43
CA SER A 223 3.88 -44.96 4.60
C SER A 223 4.93 -45.99 4.16
N ILE A 224 4.61 -46.82 3.16
CA ILE A 224 5.56 -47.81 2.62
C ILE A 224 6.78 -47.10 2.00
N LEU A 225 6.58 -45.97 1.30
CA LEU A 225 7.69 -45.17 0.76
C LEU A 225 8.58 -44.61 1.88
N LEU A 226 8.00 -44.16 2.99
CA LEU A 226 8.75 -43.69 4.16
C LEU A 226 9.56 -44.83 4.82
N ASP A 227 8.98 -46.03 4.90
CA ASP A 227 9.66 -47.23 5.40
C ASP A 227 10.76 -47.71 4.46
N ALA A 228 10.57 -47.57 3.14
CA ALA A 228 11.57 -47.87 2.13
C ALA A 228 12.84 -47.03 2.33
N VAL A 229 12.69 -45.76 2.71
CA VAL A 229 13.84 -44.91 3.09
C VAL A 229 14.51 -45.40 4.36
N GLY A 230 13.75 -45.89 5.34
CA GLY A 230 14.34 -46.51 6.53
C GLY A 230 15.18 -47.75 6.19
N GLN A 231 14.69 -48.60 5.28
CA GLN A 231 15.46 -49.76 4.78
C GLN A 231 16.67 -49.34 3.94
N LEU A 232 16.55 -48.28 3.16
CA LEU A 232 17.65 -47.71 2.37
C LEU A 232 18.78 -47.18 3.27
N GLU A 233 18.43 -46.52 4.38
CA GLU A 233 19.39 -46.06 5.40
C GLU A 233 20.11 -47.21 6.10
N LEU A 234 19.47 -48.38 6.17
CA LEU A 234 20.07 -49.63 6.66
C LEU A 234 20.82 -50.40 5.58
N GLU A 235 20.99 -49.84 4.38
CA GLU A 235 21.60 -50.48 3.21
C GLU A 235 20.95 -51.83 2.85
N SER A 236 19.65 -51.98 3.15
CA SER A 236 18.91 -53.21 2.91
C SER A 236 18.34 -53.27 1.50
N PRO A 237 18.44 -54.41 0.78
CA PRO A 237 17.82 -54.59 -0.53
C PRO A 237 16.29 -54.52 -0.48
N LYS A 238 15.68 -54.68 0.70
CA LYS A 238 14.23 -54.57 0.93
C LYS A 238 13.65 -53.22 0.51
N ALA A 239 14.49 -52.17 0.43
CA ALA A 239 14.06 -50.88 -0.07
C ALA A 239 13.52 -50.97 -1.51
N ASP A 240 14.13 -51.79 -2.38
CA ASP A 240 13.65 -51.99 -3.76
C ASP A 240 12.35 -52.79 -3.78
N ASP A 241 12.23 -53.83 -2.95
CA ASP A 241 10.99 -54.62 -2.82
C ASP A 241 9.79 -53.72 -2.45
N TYR A 242 9.99 -52.77 -1.54
CA TYR A 242 8.94 -51.83 -1.12
C TYR A 242 8.57 -50.85 -2.23
N ILE A 243 9.56 -50.38 -3.01
CA ILE A 243 9.30 -49.53 -4.18
C ILE A 243 8.54 -50.29 -5.27
N GLN A 244 8.90 -51.55 -5.55
CA GLN A 244 8.15 -52.37 -6.51
C GLN A 244 6.72 -52.62 -6.05
N LEU A 245 6.49 -52.80 -4.75
CA LEU A 245 5.15 -52.98 -4.17
C LEU A 245 4.23 -51.79 -4.44
N ILE A 246 4.76 -50.56 -4.34
CA ILE A 246 3.97 -49.33 -4.52
C ILE A 246 4.11 -48.70 -5.90
N ARG A 247 4.79 -49.37 -6.84
CA ARG A 247 5.17 -48.79 -8.14
C ARG A 247 4.00 -48.18 -8.92
N ALA A 248 2.81 -48.78 -8.82
CA ALA A 248 1.60 -48.28 -9.48
C ALA A 248 1.12 -46.92 -8.93
N ASN A 249 1.35 -46.65 -7.64
CA ASN A 249 0.88 -45.46 -6.93
C ASN A 249 2.05 -44.60 -6.42
N LEU A 250 3.25 -44.76 -6.99
CA LEU A 250 4.46 -44.13 -6.48
C LEU A 250 4.41 -42.60 -6.62
N THR A 251 3.80 -42.08 -7.69
CA THR A 251 3.62 -40.62 -7.87
C THR A 251 2.79 -40.03 -6.73
N GLU A 252 1.65 -40.63 -6.42
CA GLU A 252 0.78 -40.24 -5.29
C GLU A 252 1.54 -40.35 -3.97
N ALA A 253 2.28 -41.44 -3.73
CA ALA A 253 3.08 -41.62 -2.53
C ALA A 253 4.12 -40.49 -2.34
N VAL A 254 4.77 -40.07 -3.42
CA VAL A 254 5.73 -38.95 -3.42
C VAL A 254 5.02 -37.65 -3.07
N ASP A 255 3.90 -37.35 -3.73
CA ASP A 255 3.15 -36.11 -3.51
C ASP A 255 2.59 -36.04 -2.07
N THR A 256 2.03 -37.13 -1.55
CA THR A 256 1.59 -37.24 -0.15
C THR A 256 2.75 -37.02 0.81
N CYS A 257 3.95 -37.58 0.55
CA CYS A 257 5.14 -37.34 1.38
C CYS A 257 5.58 -35.86 1.35
N VAL A 258 5.51 -35.21 0.19
CA VAL A 258 5.82 -33.76 0.05
C VAL A 258 4.83 -32.93 0.85
N ASN A 259 3.53 -33.18 0.69
CA ASN A 259 2.48 -32.45 1.38
C ASN A 259 2.56 -32.66 2.90
N ALA A 260 2.71 -33.91 3.35
CA ALA A 260 2.89 -34.24 4.76
C ALA A 260 4.12 -33.52 5.34
N ALA A 261 5.23 -33.41 4.59
CA ALA A 261 6.40 -32.65 5.06
C ALA A 261 6.05 -31.20 5.38
N GLY A 262 5.20 -30.56 4.57
CA GLY A 262 4.68 -29.21 4.82
C GLY A 262 3.90 -29.07 6.11
N ARG A 263 3.17 -30.12 6.50
CA ARG A 263 2.33 -30.14 7.71
C ARG A 263 3.13 -30.30 9.00
N GLU A 264 4.35 -30.85 8.92
CA GLU A 264 5.15 -31.09 10.11
C GLU A 264 5.85 -29.83 10.62
N PHE A 265 5.87 -29.64 11.94
CA PHE A 265 6.64 -28.57 12.59
C PHE A 265 8.08 -29.00 12.89
N GLU A 266 8.30 -30.28 13.19
CA GLU A 266 9.62 -30.81 13.51
C GLU A 266 10.49 -31.00 12.27
N THR A 267 11.67 -30.38 12.27
CA THR A 267 12.62 -30.47 11.14
C THR A 267 13.11 -31.89 10.87
N LYS A 268 13.06 -32.79 11.87
CA LYS A 268 13.41 -34.21 11.71
C LYS A 268 12.43 -34.89 10.75
N TRP A 269 11.13 -34.77 10.99
CA TRP A 269 10.09 -35.39 10.17
C TRP A 269 10.00 -34.75 8.79
N GLN A 270 10.09 -33.41 8.70
CA GLN A 270 10.20 -32.70 7.42
C GLN A 270 11.30 -33.28 6.52
N LYS A 271 12.52 -33.44 7.07
CA LYS A 271 13.66 -34.00 6.32
C LYS A 271 13.44 -35.46 5.91
N ARG A 272 12.89 -36.27 6.81
CA ARG A 272 12.66 -37.70 6.54
C ARG A 272 11.62 -37.89 5.43
N LEU A 273 10.53 -37.12 5.46
CA LEU A 273 9.48 -37.12 4.44
C LEU A 273 9.99 -36.61 3.09
N LEU A 274 10.74 -35.51 3.07
CA LEU A 274 11.37 -35.01 1.84
C LEU A 274 12.41 -35.98 1.28
N LYS A 275 13.11 -36.74 2.13
CA LYS A 275 14.01 -37.81 1.68
C LYS A 275 13.24 -38.96 1.04
N ALA A 276 12.09 -39.33 1.59
CA ALA A 276 11.17 -40.32 1.01
C ALA A 276 10.64 -39.87 -0.36
N ALA A 277 10.14 -38.65 -0.45
CA ALA A 277 9.73 -38.06 -1.72
C ALA A 277 10.89 -38.00 -2.74
N SER A 278 12.09 -37.58 -2.32
CA SER A 278 13.26 -37.54 -3.20
C SER A 278 13.70 -38.92 -3.68
N PHE A 279 13.56 -39.96 -2.84
CA PHE A 279 13.87 -41.34 -3.22
C PHE A 279 12.86 -41.86 -4.23
N GLY A 280 11.56 -41.73 -3.97
CA GLY A 280 10.51 -42.16 -4.90
C GLY A 280 10.59 -41.43 -6.25
N LYS A 281 10.82 -40.11 -6.23
CA LYS A 281 11.06 -39.31 -7.43
C LYS A 281 12.22 -39.84 -8.28
N SER A 282 13.29 -40.33 -7.67
CA SER A 282 14.47 -40.82 -8.41
C SER A 282 14.20 -42.10 -9.21
N VAL A 283 13.11 -42.80 -8.90
CA VAL A 283 12.68 -44.04 -9.56
C VAL A 283 11.66 -43.77 -10.68
N LEU A 284 10.98 -42.62 -10.64
CA LEU A 284 9.98 -42.24 -11.64
C LEU A 284 10.65 -41.71 -12.92
N ASP A 285 10.24 -42.24 -14.08
CA ASP A 285 10.75 -41.80 -15.39
C ASP A 285 10.32 -40.36 -15.74
N ILE A 286 9.11 -39.97 -15.33
CA ILE A 286 8.52 -38.65 -15.56
C ILE A 286 7.87 -38.18 -14.26
N TYR A 287 8.36 -37.07 -13.71
CA TYR A 287 7.80 -36.45 -12.51
C TYR A 287 8.02 -34.93 -12.53
N ASN A 288 6.96 -34.14 -12.30
CA ASN A 288 7.10 -32.69 -12.14
C ASN A 288 7.70 -32.39 -10.77
N SER A 289 8.87 -31.77 -10.75
CA SER A 289 9.61 -31.49 -9.52
C SER A 289 9.29 -30.14 -8.89
N ASP A 290 8.45 -29.34 -9.52
CA ASP A 290 8.16 -27.98 -9.08
C ASP A 290 7.57 -27.97 -7.66
N ASP A 291 6.54 -28.79 -7.39
CA ASP A 291 5.90 -28.87 -6.06
C ASP A 291 6.88 -29.31 -4.95
N PHE A 292 7.79 -30.23 -5.27
CA PHE A 292 8.86 -30.65 -4.35
C PHE A 292 9.81 -29.49 -4.02
N VAL A 293 10.20 -28.72 -5.04
CA VAL A 293 11.09 -27.56 -4.87
C VAL A 293 10.38 -26.47 -4.07
N ASP A 294 9.16 -26.12 -4.43
CA ASP A 294 8.34 -25.10 -3.77
C ASP A 294 8.08 -25.45 -2.29
N MET A 295 7.84 -26.72 -1.98
CA MET A 295 7.73 -27.20 -0.60
C MET A 295 9.05 -27.02 0.17
N CYS A 296 10.19 -27.35 -0.42
CA CYS A 296 11.50 -27.13 0.20
C CYS A 296 11.77 -25.64 0.46
N GLU A 297 11.39 -24.77 -0.49
CA GLU A 297 11.48 -23.32 -0.34
C GLU A 297 10.59 -22.81 0.80
N THR A 298 9.33 -23.26 0.83
CA THR A 298 8.34 -22.91 1.84
C THR A 298 8.78 -23.34 3.24
N LEU A 299 9.22 -24.58 3.41
CA LEU A 299 9.68 -25.10 4.70
C LEU A 299 10.89 -24.34 5.23
N ARG A 300 11.81 -23.92 4.36
CA ARG A 300 12.96 -23.11 4.76
C ARG A 300 12.52 -21.75 5.31
N VAL A 301 11.52 -21.12 4.69
CA VAL A 301 10.95 -19.85 5.15
C VAL A 301 10.18 -20.04 6.46
N LEU A 302 9.31 -21.05 6.53
CA LEU A 302 8.54 -21.40 7.73
C LEU A 302 9.45 -21.65 8.92
N ASN A 303 10.47 -22.49 8.78
CA ASN A 303 11.40 -22.79 9.85
C ASN A 303 12.17 -21.54 10.32
N ALA A 304 12.53 -20.63 9.40
CA ALA A 304 13.22 -19.39 9.76
C ALA A 304 12.34 -18.43 10.57
N VAL A 305 11.03 -18.34 10.27
CA VAL A 305 10.11 -17.46 11.02
C VAL A 305 9.53 -18.10 12.28
N ARG A 306 9.50 -19.44 12.35
CA ARG A 306 9.15 -20.22 13.53
C ARG A 306 10.21 -20.15 14.62
N ASP A 307 11.48 -19.88 14.30
CA ASP A 307 12.56 -19.70 15.28
C ASP A 307 12.14 -18.75 16.41
N PHE A 308 12.41 -19.09 17.67
CA PHE A 308 11.90 -18.35 18.83
C PHE A 308 12.31 -16.87 18.87
N ASN A 309 13.46 -16.50 18.29
CA ASN A 309 13.89 -15.10 18.20
C ASN A 309 12.93 -14.28 17.33
N ILE A 310 12.34 -14.95 16.32
CA ILE A 310 11.31 -14.39 15.45
C ILE A 310 9.93 -14.68 16.02
N GLY A 311 9.58 -15.89 16.45
CA GLY A 311 8.34 -16.16 17.17
C GLY A 311 7.07 -15.98 16.32
N ILE A 312 7.10 -16.41 15.05
CA ILE A 312 5.94 -16.44 14.13
C ILE A 312 5.67 -17.92 13.77
N PRO A 313 4.87 -18.64 14.57
CA PRO A 313 4.68 -20.08 14.44
C PRO A 313 3.66 -20.46 13.34
N LEU A 314 3.85 -19.96 12.13
CA LEU A 314 2.93 -20.20 11.01
C LEU A 314 2.89 -21.69 10.65
N SER A 315 1.70 -22.20 10.42
CA SER A 315 1.51 -23.46 9.68
C SER A 315 1.72 -23.24 8.18
N PHE A 316 1.76 -24.34 7.44
CA PHE A 316 1.80 -24.31 5.97
C PHE A 316 0.55 -23.64 5.36
N GLU A 317 -0.64 -23.98 5.85
CA GLU A 317 -1.91 -23.40 5.39
C GLU A 317 -1.99 -21.90 5.67
N GLN A 318 -1.56 -21.49 6.86
CA GLN A 318 -1.51 -20.08 7.25
C GLN A 318 -0.53 -19.29 6.39
N PHE A 319 0.62 -19.86 6.03
CA PHE A 319 1.59 -19.21 5.15
C PHE A 319 1.03 -19.01 3.74
N HIS A 320 0.37 -20.03 3.18
CA HIS A 320 -0.29 -19.94 1.87
C HIS A 320 -1.36 -18.86 1.85
N ARG A 321 -2.23 -18.81 2.86
CA ARG A 321 -3.29 -17.79 2.97
C ARG A 321 -2.73 -16.39 3.25
N LEU A 322 -1.66 -16.29 4.02
CA LEU A 322 -1.01 -15.02 4.35
C LEU A 322 -0.29 -14.43 3.13
N THR A 323 0.31 -15.28 2.30
CA THR A 323 1.27 -14.97 1.24
C THR A 323 2.63 -14.46 1.74
N PRO A 324 3.72 -14.74 0.98
CA PRO A 324 5.06 -14.28 1.33
C PRO A 324 5.20 -12.75 1.48
N GLU A 325 4.49 -11.97 0.66
CA GLU A 325 4.55 -10.51 0.68
C GLU A 325 3.99 -9.94 2.00
N ARG A 326 2.90 -10.52 2.51
CA ARG A 326 2.36 -10.08 3.80
C ARG A 326 3.20 -10.58 4.97
N LEU A 327 3.85 -11.74 4.84
CA LEU A 327 4.87 -12.17 5.82
C LEU A 327 6.01 -11.15 5.89
N ILE A 328 6.55 -10.72 4.75
CA ILE A 328 7.57 -9.67 4.69
C ILE A 328 7.07 -8.41 5.40
N ARG A 329 5.85 -7.95 5.11
CA ARG A 329 5.26 -6.78 5.80
C ARG A 329 5.23 -6.97 7.33
N ARG A 330 4.85 -8.15 7.83
CA ARG A 330 4.87 -8.46 9.27
C ARG A 330 6.29 -8.41 9.84
N LEU A 331 7.30 -8.92 9.14
CA LEU A 331 8.70 -8.83 9.55
C LEU A 331 9.20 -7.37 9.59
N LEU A 332 8.80 -6.54 8.63
CA LEU A 332 9.16 -5.12 8.59
C LEU A 332 8.59 -4.34 9.78
N GLN A 333 7.33 -4.61 10.16
CA GLN A 333 6.71 -4.03 11.35
C GLN A 333 7.41 -4.44 12.65
N ARG A 334 8.17 -5.55 12.63
CA ARG A 334 8.99 -6.03 13.75
C ARG A 334 10.46 -5.63 13.64
N HIS A 335 10.80 -4.85 12.62
CA HIS A 335 12.16 -4.41 12.32
C HIS A 335 13.15 -5.56 12.02
N GLU A 336 12.65 -6.73 11.60
CA GLU A 336 13.44 -7.89 11.20
C GLU A 336 13.93 -7.76 9.75
N TYR A 337 14.62 -6.66 9.44
CA TYR A 337 14.99 -6.27 8.08
C TYR A 337 15.93 -7.27 7.39
N LEU A 338 16.91 -7.81 8.13
CA LEU A 338 17.85 -8.77 7.57
C LEU A 338 17.16 -10.06 7.13
N LEU A 339 16.27 -10.59 7.97
CA LEU A 339 15.51 -11.79 7.65
C LEU A 339 14.54 -11.54 6.49
N ALA A 340 13.82 -10.41 6.52
CA ALA A 340 12.94 -10.01 5.42
C ALA A 340 13.69 -9.92 4.08
N LEU A 341 14.90 -9.34 4.05
CA LEU A 341 15.73 -9.27 2.85
C LEU A 341 16.20 -10.65 2.38
N LYS A 342 16.60 -11.54 3.32
CA LYS A 342 17.02 -12.90 2.98
C LYS A 342 15.87 -13.70 2.37
N ILE A 343 14.69 -13.65 2.98
CA ILE A 343 13.49 -14.33 2.48
C ILE A 343 13.07 -13.76 1.12
N ALA A 344 12.99 -12.43 0.99
CA ALA A 344 12.59 -11.80 -0.26
C ALA A 344 13.52 -12.17 -1.43
N ARG A 345 14.84 -12.14 -1.21
CA ARG A 345 15.80 -12.57 -2.24
C ARG A 345 15.69 -14.05 -2.56
N TYR A 346 15.51 -14.88 -1.53
CA TYR A 346 15.38 -16.32 -1.68
C TYR A 346 14.16 -16.68 -2.54
N LEU A 347 13.01 -16.07 -2.26
CA LEU A 347 11.76 -16.23 -3.02
C LEU A 347 11.66 -15.33 -4.26
N ARG A 348 12.74 -14.61 -4.61
CA ARG A 348 12.81 -13.72 -5.80
C ARG A 348 11.76 -12.60 -5.81
N LEU A 349 11.38 -12.12 -4.64
CA LEU A 349 10.44 -11.02 -4.44
C LEU A 349 11.15 -9.64 -4.48
N PRO A 350 10.42 -8.56 -4.83
CA PRO A 350 10.96 -7.21 -4.80
C PRO A 350 11.45 -6.79 -3.40
N THR A 351 12.60 -6.12 -3.36
CA THR A 351 13.27 -5.72 -2.09
C THR A 351 13.21 -4.21 -1.83
N ASP A 352 12.78 -3.42 -2.81
CA ASP A 352 12.65 -1.96 -2.75
C ASP A 352 11.81 -1.50 -1.54
N ARG A 353 10.65 -2.11 -1.32
CA ARG A 353 9.78 -1.78 -0.17
C ARG A 353 10.42 -2.03 1.18
N ILE A 354 11.32 -3.02 1.28
CA ILE A 354 12.05 -3.33 2.52
C ILE A 354 13.01 -2.19 2.84
N TYR A 355 13.75 -1.73 1.83
CA TYR A 355 14.68 -0.61 1.94
C TYR A 355 13.96 0.70 2.27
N VAL A 356 12.85 1.00 1.58
CA VAL A 356 12.04 2.20 1.82
C VAL A 356 11.47 2.19 3.24
N HIS A 357 10.95 1.05 3.72
CA HIS A 357 10.42 0.94 5.08
C HIS A 357 11.52 1.13 6.14
N TRP A 358 12.69 0.52 5.94
CA TRP A 358 13.85 0.71 6.81
C TRP A 358 14.26 2.18 6.87
N ALA A 359 14.43 2.82 5.71
CA ALA A 359 14.86 4.22 5.64
C ALA A 359 13.83 5.15 6.30
N SER A 360 12.54 4.94 6.01
CA SER A 360 11.45 5.69 6.65
C SER A 360 11.47 5.53 8.18
N THR A 361 11.73 4.32 8.67
CA THR A 361 11.85 4.07 10.13
C THR A 361 13.09 4.75 10.72
N LYS A 362 14.24 4.69 10.04
CA LYS A 362 15.48 5.35 10.47
C LYS A 362 15.29 6.86 10.56
N VAL A 363 14.55 7.46 9.63
CA VAL A 363 14.25 8.88 9.64
C VAL A 363 13.29 9.27 10.77
N ARG A 364 12.29 8.43 11.06
CA ARG A 364 11.34 8.68 12.17
C ARG A 364 11.99 8.60 13.54
N VAL A 365 12.82 7.59 13.76
CA VAL A 365 13.35 7.27 15.10
C VAL A 365 14.75 7.84 15.34
N GLY A 366 15.49 8.20 14.28
CA GLY A 366 16.91 8.58 14.38
C GLY A 366 17.13 9.83 15.23
N ALA A 367 17.95 9.76 16.28
CA ALA A 367 18.31 10.92 17.10
C ALA A 367 19.42 11.79 16.47
N GLU A 368 19.96 11.37 15.33
CA GLU A 368 21.03 12.03 14.60
C GLU A 368 20.51 13.30 13.89
N ASP A 369 21.43 14.20 13.55
CA ASP A 369 21.11 15.39 12.76
C ASP A 369 20.69 15.02 11.34
N ASP A 370 19.95 15.93 10.70
CA ASP A 370 19.38 15.72 9.37
C ASP A 370 20.45 15.39 8.32
N SER A 371 21.62 16.04 8.36
CA SER A 371 22.67 15.85 7.36
C SER A 371 23.33 14.47 7.46
N THR A 372 23.57 14.00 8.68
CA THR A 372 24.12 12.65 8.93
C THR A 372 23.11 11.58 8.57
N THR A 373 21.84 11.78 8.94
CA THR A 373 20.74 10.85 8.61
C THR A 373 20.58 10.71 7.09
N CYS A 374 20.58 11.83 6.35
CA CYS A 374 20.48 11.85 4.90
C CYS A 374 21.61 11.03 4.26
N LYS A 375 22.87 11.30 4.64
CA LYS A 375 24.04 10.58 4.10
C LYS A 375 23.96 9.08 4.32
N GLN A 376 23.61 8.63 5.54
CA GLN A 376 23.48 7.21 5.83
C GLN A 376 22.39 6.53 5.00
N VAL A 377 21.24 7.20 4.85
CA VAL A 377 20.12 6.69 4.05
C VAL A 377 20.55 6.58 2.58
N VAL A 378 21.09 7.65 2.00
CA VAL A 378 21.52 7.68 0.59
C VAL A 378 22.62 6.67 0.32
N GLU A 379 23.63 6.55 1.18
CA GLU A 379 24.73 5.58 1.03
C GLU A 379 24.21 4.14 1.02
N ARG A 380 23.27 3.81 1.91
CA ARG A 380 22.68 2.46 2.00
C ARG A 380 21.76 2.12 0.84
N LEU A 381 21.10 3.14 0.29
CA LEU A 381 20.15 3.02 -0.80
C LEU A 381 20.82 3.11 -2.19
N SER A 382 22.05 3.62 -2.25
CA SER A 382 22.82 3.75 -3.48
C SER A 382 22.94 2.41 -4.23
N GLY A 383 22.67 2.45 -5.54
CA GLY A 383 22.73 1.29 -6.42
C GLY A 383 21.61 0.27 -6.25
N LYS A 384 20.56 0.55 -5.46
CA LYS A 384 19.35 -0.32 -5.43
C LYS A 384 18.27 0.20 -6.38
N PRO A 385 17.70 -0.66 -7.25
CA PRO A 385 16.64 -0.25 -8.16
C PRO A 385 15.30 -0.08 -7.44
N GLY A 386 14.43 0.76 -7.98
CA GLY A 386 13.02 0.86 -7.57
C GLY A 386 12.74 1.61 -6.26
N ILE A 387 13.75 2.22 -5.62
CA ILE A 387 13.54 2.99 -4.40
C ILE A 387 12.74 4.27 -4.70
N SER A 388 11.72 4.53 -3.87
CA SER A 388 11.01 5.81 -3.83
C SER A 388 11.56 6.66 -2.68
N PHE A 389 12.36 7.68 -2.99
CA PHE A 389 12.82 8.66 -2.00
C PHE A 389 11.69 9.57 -1.54
N GLU A 390 10.65 9.74 -2.36
CA GLU A 390 9.44 10.48 -1.99
C GLU A 390 8.77 9.93 -0.73
N GLU A 391 8.62 8.61 -0.58
CA GLU A 391 7.98 8.00 0.59
C GLU A 391 8.80 8.24 1.87
N ILE A 392 10.13 8.22 1.74
CA ILE A 392 11.07 8.46 2.83
C ILE A 392 11.05 9.95 3.23
N ALA A 393 11.06 10.85 2.24
CA ALA A 393 10.96 12.29 2.46
C ALA A 393 9.62 12.67 3.13
N ARG A 394 8.52 12.06 2.70
CA ARG A 394 7.20 12.24 3.33
C ARG A 394 7.21 11.80 4.79
N ALA A 395 7.86 10.67 5.10
CA ALA A 395 8.05 10.24 6.49
C ALA A 395 8.87 11.25 7.30
N ALA A 396 9.92 11.85 6.72
CA ALA A 396 10.70 12.92 7.36
C ALA A 396 9.84 14.16 7.68
N TYR A 397 9.03 14.58 6.71
CA TYR A 397 8.17 15.75 6.84
C TYR A 397 7.12 15.58 7.94
N HIS A 398 6.46 14.41 8.02
CA HIS A 398 5.49 14.12 9.08
C HIS A 398 6.08 14.14 10.49
N GLU A 399 7.38 13.93 10.63
CA GLU A 399 8.12 14.01 11.89
C GLU A 399 8.67 15.42 12.17
N GLY A 400 8.30 16.41 11.35
CA GLY A 400 8.72 17.80 11.49
C GLY A 400 10.13 18.09 10.96
N ARG A 401 10.76 17.14 10.25
CA ARG A 401 12.12 17.30 9.69
C ARG A 401 12.10 17.80 8.26
N GLY A 402 11.63 19.05 8.06
CA GLY A 402 11.45 19.64 6.74
C GLY A 402 12.75 19.71 5.91
N ARG A 403 13.89 20.04 6.54
CA ARG A 403 15.19 20.10 5.85
C ARG A 403 15.66 18.72 5.38
N LEU A 404 15.53 17.69 6.21
CA LEU A 404 15.81 16.32 5.80
C LEU A 404 14.88 15.86 4.68
N ALA A 405 13.60 16.23 4.74
CA ALA A 405 12.62 15.88 3.71
C ALA A 405 13.04 16.44 2.34
N THR A 406 13.40 17.72 2.26
CA THR A 406 13.83 18.35 1.01
C THR A 406 15.16 17.79 0.50
N GLU A 407 16.12 17.51 1.40
CA GLU A 407 17.40 16.90 1.02
C GLU A 407 17.23 15.48 0.45
N LEU A 408 16.43 14.63 1.09
CA LEU A 408 16.11 13.29 0.58
C LEU A 408 15.34 13.33 -0.73
N LEU A 409 14.43 14.30 -0.88
CA LEU A 409 13.59 14.44 -2.06
C LEU A 409 14.38 14.86 -3.31
N ASN A 410 15.54 15.50 -3.16
CA ASN A 410 16.46 15.77 -4.28
C ASN A 410 17.03 14.50 -4.91
N HIS A 411 17.00 13.37 -4.20
CA HIS A 411 17.40 12.06 -4.72
C HIS A 411 16.28 11.28 -5.40
N GLU A 412 15.05 11.82 -5.45
CA GLU A 412 13.95 11.23 -6.22
C GLU A 412 14.07 11.62 -7.71
N PRO A 413 14.34 10.67 -8.63
CA PRO A 413 14.51 10.98 -10.04
C PRO A 413 13.20 11.33 -10.76
N ARG A 414 12.04 10.97 -10.19
CA ARG A 414 10.73 11.16 -10.82
C ARG A 414 10.14 12.51 -10.41
N GLY A 415 10.20 13.50 -11.30
CA GLY A 415 9.61 14.84 -11.08
C GLY A 415 8.14 14.79 -10.66
N GLY A 416 7.33 13.92 -11.28
CA GLY A 416 5.91 13.74 -10.93
C GLY A 416 5.64 13.19 -9.52
N ARG A 417 6.64 12.64 -8.82
CA ARG A 417 6.54 12.31 -7.38
C ARG A 417 7.16 13.39 -6.50
N GLN A 418 8.21 14.03 -6.99
CA GLN A 418 8.93 15.09 -6.29
C GLN A 418 8.06 16.34 -6.08
N VAL A 419 7.47 16.84 -7.17
CA VAL A 419 6.77 18.13 -7.21
C VAL A 419 5.51 18.15 -6.34
N PRO A 420 4.61 17.13 -6.37
CA PRO A 420 3.45 17.13 -5.49
C PRO A 420 3.82 17.18 -4.01
N LEU A 421 4.87 16.45 -3.58
CA LEU A 421 5.31 16.49 -2.19
C LEU A 421 5.90 17.87 -1.81
N LEU A 422 6.69 18.51 -2.69
CA LEU A 422 7.17 19.87 -2.46
C LEU A 422 6.01 20.87 -2.26
N LEU A 423 4.96 20.75 -3.08
CA LEU A 423 3.75 21.57 -2.93
C LEU A 423 3.00 21.30 -1.63
N ASP A 424 2.94 20.05 -1.17
CA ASP A 424 2.34 19.69 0.12
C ASP A 424 3.14 20.27 1.30
N MET A 425 4.46 20.40 1.14
CA MET A 425 5.38 21.00 2.13
C MET A 425 5.43 22.53 2.07
N GLU A 426 4.62 23.18 1.23
CA GLU A 426 4.60 24.63 0.98
C GLU A 426 5.88 25.20 0.34
N GLU A 427 6.75 24.35 -0.22
CA GLU A 427 7.97 24.72 -0.95
C GLU A 427 7.65 25.09 -2.41
N ASP A 428 6.79 26.11 -2.60
CA ASP A 428 6.17 26.50 -3.86
C ASP A 428 7.18 26.82 -4.98
N GLU A 429 8.21 27.61 -4.66
CA GLU A 429 9.23 28.03 -5.63
C GLU A 429 10.10 26.84 -6.08
N LEU A 430 10.53 26.03 -5.12
CA LEU A 430 11.32 24.82 -5.40
C LEU A 430 10.50 23.80 -6.20
N ALA A 431 9.20 23.67 -5.91
CA ALA A 431 8.29 22.82 -6.68
C ALA A 431 8.21 23.26 -8.15
N LEU A 432 8.14 24.57 -8.40
CA LEU A 432 8.13 25.10 -9.76
C LEU A 432 9.47 24.88 -10.46
N ASP A 433 10.60 25.11 -9.77
CA ASP A 433 11.93 24.86 -10.32
C ASP A 433 12.10 23.37 -10.71
N LYS A 434 11.67 22.45 -9.83
CA LYS A 434 11.72 21.01 -10.13
C LYS A 434 10.76 20.57 -11.24
N ALA A 435 9.60 21.20 -11.36
CA ALA A 435 8.70 20.96 -12.48
C ALA A 435 9.36 21.39 -13.81
N ILE A 436 10.00 22.56 -13.83
CA ILE A 436 10.71 23.06 -15.02
C ILE A 436 11.89 22.14 -15.39
N GLU A 437 12.70 21.73 -14.41
CA GLU A 437 13.80 20.78 -14.60
C GLU A 437 13.34 19.43 -15.16
N SER A 438 12.13 18.98 -14.80
CA SER A 438 11.56 17.72 -15.29
C SER A 438 11.23 17.74 -16.78
N GLY A 439 11.03 18.93 -17.37
CA GLY A 439 10.59 19.11 -18.75
C GLY A 439 9.13 18.70 -19.03
N ASP A 440 8.40 18.22 -18.03
CA ASP A 440 7.01 17.82 -18.17
C ASP A 440 6.10 19.06 -18.16
N SER A 441 5.55 19.38 -19.33
CA SER A 441 4.70 20.56 -19.51
C SER A 441 3.40 20.49 -18.71
N ASP A 442 2.83 19.29 -18.52
CA ASP A 442 1.62 19.10 -17.72
C ASP A 442 1.93 19.35 -16.24
N LEU A 443 3.08 18.84 -15.77
CA LEU A 443 3.53 19.08 -14.40
C LEU A 443 3.78 20.57 -14.14
N ILE A 444 4.47 21.26 -15.04
CA ILE A 444 4.71 22.71 -14.94
C ILE A 444 3.38 23.47 -14.89
N LEU A 445 2.45 23.17 -15.80
CA LEU A 445 1.15 23.83 -15.86
C LEU A 445 0.35 23.58 -14.58
N SER A 446 0.37 22.35 -14.05
CA SER A 446 -0.33 21.99 -12.81
C SER A 446 0.15 22.80 -11.61
N VAL A 447 1.47 23.01 -11.49
CA VAL A 447 2.08 23.84 -10.45
C VAL A 447 1.63 25.29 -10.63
N LEU A 448 1.76 25.83 -11.84
CA LEU A 448 1.41 27.22 -12.15
C LEU A 448 -0.05 27.54 -11.85
N VAL A 449 -0.98 26.64 -12.21
CA VAL A 449 -2.41 26.78 -11.92
C VAL A 449 -2.66 26.77 -10.41
N LYS A 450 -1.97 25.91 -9.65
CA LYS A 450 -2.09 25.87 -8.18
C LYS A 450 -1.54 27.15 -7.56
N LEU A 451 -0.38 27.63 -8.00
CA LEU A 451 0.22 28.88 -7.51
C LEU A 451 -0.63 30.11 -7.84
N LYS A 452 -1.19 30.20 -9.06
CA LYS A 452 -2.11 31.30 -9.45
C LYS A 452 -3.35 31.36 -8.56
N LYS A 453 -3.84 30.23 -8.07
CA LYS A 453 -4.98 30.16 -7.12
C LYS A 453 -4.58 30.47 -5.67
N LYS A 454 -3.37 30.07 -5.27
CA LYS A 454 -2.86 30.20 -3.89
C LYS A 454 -2.34 31.61 -3.59
N LEU A 455 -1.59 32.20 -4.52
CA LEU A 455 -0.87 33.44 -4.32
C LEU A 455 -1.66 34.65 -4.83
N PRO A 456 -1.53 35.82 -4.19
CA PRO A 456 -1.94 37.08 -4.79
C PRO A 456 -1.25 37.30 -6.14
N LEU A 457 -1.95 37.91 -7.09
CA LEU A 457 -1.50 38.01 -8.48
C LEU A 457 -0.09 38.64 -8.62
N ALA A 458 0.22 39.67 -7.83
CA ALA A 458 1.54 40.31 -7.83
C ALA A 458 2.65 39.38 -7.30
N SER A 459 2.38 38.59 -6.27
CA SER A 459 3.33 37.60 -5.74
C SER A 459 3.55 36.47 -6.73
N PHE A 460 2.48 36.03 -7.42
CA PHE A 460 2.56 35.05 -8.48
C PHE A 460 3.45 35.51 -9.64
N PHE A 461 3.24 36.74 -10.14
CA PHE A 461 4.07 37.33 -11.20
C PHE A 461 5.54 37.44 -10.80
N ARG A 462 5.83 37.88 -9.57
CA ARG A 462 7.21 37.90 -9.06
C ARG A 462 7.88 36.52 -9.09
N VAL A 463 7.14 35.46 -8.77
CA VAL A 463 7.67 34.08 -8.77
C VAL A 463 7.93 33.59 -10.20
N ILE A 464 7.04 33.85 -11.15
CA ILE A 464 7.22 33.33 -12.52
C ILE A 464 8.22 34.16 -13.34
N ASN A 465 8.34 35.48 -13.12
CA ASN A 465 9.20 36.34 -13.95
C ASN A 465 10.69 35.98 -13.88
N SER A 466 11.15 35.40 -12.77
CA SER A 466 12.51 34.87 -12.67
C SER A 466 12.74 33.56 -13.44
N ARG A 467 11.68 32.98 -14.03
CA ARG A 467 11.65 31.64 -14.63
C ARG A 467 11.03 31.71 -16.03
N PRO A 468 11.85 31.93 -17.10
CA PRO A 468 11.36 32.19 -18.45
C PRO A 468 10.37 31.16 -18.99
N THR A 469 10.58 29.86 -18.71
CA THR A 469 9.67 28.79 -19.13
C THR A 469 8.29 28.91 -18.48
N ALA A 470 8.23 29.28 -17.20
CA ALA A 470 6.97 29.51 -16.49
C ALA A 470 6.23 30.71 -17.06
N THR A 471 6.93 31.84 -17.27
CA THR A 471 6.36 33.04 -17.88
C THR A 471 5.80 32.74 -19.27
N ALA A 472 6.58 32.09 -20.13
CA ALA A 472 6.16 31.74 -21.49
C ALA A 472 4.92 30.82 -21.49
N MET A 473 4.82 29.89 -20.53
CA MET A 473 3.67 29.01 -20.43
C MET A 473 2.40 29.76 -19.99
N ILE A 474 2.51 30.68 -19.02
CA ILE A 474 1.39 31.54 -18.62
C ILE A 474 0.96 32.48 -19.74
N GLU A 475 1.91 33.08 -20.46
CA GLU A 475 1.62 33.91 -21.63
C GLU A 475 0.87 33.11 -22.70
N SER A 476 1.37 31.93 -23.05
CA SER A 476 0.75 31.06 -24.04
C SER A 476 -0.68 30.66 -23.63
N ALA A 477 -0.87 30.28 -22.37
CA ALA A 477 -2.19 29.93 -21.84
C ALA A 477 -3.15 31.13 -21.89
N ALA A 478 -2.72 32.31 -21.44
CA ALA A 478 -3.53 33.53 -21.46
C ALA A 478 -3.88 33.98 -22.87
N LEU A 479 -2.95 33.82 -23.83
CA LEU A 479 -3.19 34.07 -25.25
C LEU A 479 -4.26 33.13 -25.83
N ALA A 480 -4.20 31.84 -25.50
CA ALA A 480 -5.16 30.85 -25.95
C ALA A 480 -6.56 31.07 -25.37
N GLU A 481 -6.65 31.49 -24.10
CA GLU A 481 -7.91 31.82 -23.42
C GLU A 481 -8.47 33.20 -23.78
N GLY A 482 -7.66 34.09 -24.39
CA GLY A 482 -8.02 35.47 -24.66
C GLY A 482 -8.04 36.38 -23.42
N ASP A 483 -7.32 36.00 -22.35
CA ASP A 483 -7.23 36.77 -21.10
C ASP A 483 -6.25 37.95 -21.25
N ASN A 484 -6.70 38.98 -21.98
CA ASN A 484 -5.92 40.20 -22.20
C ASN A 484 -5.70 41.00 -20.91
N THR A 485 -6.54 40.81 -19.88
CA THR A 485 -6.37 41.48 -18.58
C THR A 485 -5.14 40.96 -17.87
N LEU A 486 -4.99 39.64 -17.76
CA LEU A 486 -3.82 39.01 -17.16
C LEU A 486 -2.53 39.37 -17.90
N LEU A 487 -2.55 39.36 -19.24
CA LEU A 487 -1.39 39.72 -20.06
C LEU A 487 -0.94 41.16 -19.81
N LYS A 488 -1.88 42.11 -19.74
CA LYS A 488 -1.56 43.52 -19.44
C LYS A 488 -0.94 43.67 -18.06
N ASP A 489 -1.50 43.03 -17.05
CA ASP A 489 -0.97 43.10 -15.68
C ASP A 489 0.42 42.46 -15.58
N LEU A 490 0.64 41.32 -16.25
CA LEU A 490 1.93 40.64 -16.32
C LEU A 490 3.00 41.54 -16.96
N TYR A 491 2.74 42.06 -18.15
CA TYR A 491 3.70 42.91 -18.87
C TYR A 491 3.94 44.24 -18.17
N TYR A 492 2.95 44.78 -17.48
CA TYR A 492 3.11 45.98 -16.68
C TYR A 492 4.04 45.77 -15.48
N GLN A 493 3.90 44.65 -14.75
CA GLN A 493 4.78 44.36 -13.60
C GLN A 493 6.23 44.07 -14.00
N ASP A 494 6.44 43.52 -15.19
CA ASP A 494 7.78 43.19 -15.71
C ASP A 494 8.43 44.32 -16.56
N ASP A 495 7.79 45.50 -16.61
CA ASP A 495 8.16 46.65 -17.46
C ASP A 495 8.32 46.32 -18.97
N ARG A 496 7.61 45.30 -19.44
CA ARG A 496 7.59 44.86 -20.85
C ARG A 496 6.60 45.68 -21.68
N ARG A 497 6.92 46.97 -21.86
CA ARG A 497 6.03 47.96 -22.51
C ARG A 497 5.65 47.61 -23.94
N VAL A 498 6.59 47.04 -24.71
CA VAL A 498 6.33 46.63 -26.11
C VAL A 498 5.31 45.50 -26.17
N ASP A 499 5.45 44.48 -25.32
CA ASP A 499 4.50 43.37 -25.25
C ASP A 499 3.12 43.83 -24.76
N GLY A 500 3.09 44.73 -23.75
CA GLY A 500 1.86 45.38 -23.31
C GLY A 500 1.16 46.16 -24.44
N ALA A 501 1.92 46.88 -25.27
CA ALA A 501 1.38 47.60 -26.42
C ALA A 501 0.83 46.62 -27.49
N ASN A 502 1.50 45.49 -27.71
CA ASN A 502 1.06 44.44 -28.62
C ASN A 502 -0.29 43.83 -28.20
N VAL A 503 -0.64 43.79 -26.91
CA VAL A 503 -1.98 43.39 -26.45
C VAL A 503 -3.04 44.37 -26.98
N PHE A 504 -2.81 45.68 -26.83
CA PHE A 504 -3.73 46.70 -27.32
C PHE A 504 -3.86 46.71 -28.86
N ILE A 505 -2.78 46.43 -29.58
CA ILE A 505 -2.81 46.27 -31.04
C ILE A 505 -3.66 45.05 -31.43
N ARG A 506 -3.50 43.90 -30.77
CA ARG A 506 -4.36 42.73 -31.02
C ARG A 506 -5.82 43.02 -30.71
N GLU A 507 -6.11 43.75 -29.63
CA GLU A 507 -7.47 44.20 -29.33
C GLU A 507 -8.03 45.15 -30.39
N SER A 508 -7.20 46.01 -30.99
CA SER A 508 -7.63 46.96 -32.03
C SER A 508 -8.06 46.25 -33.31
N LEU A 509 -7.41 45.14 -33.66
CA LEU A 509 -7.73 44.32 -34.83
C LEU A 509 -9.07 43.58 -34.69
N GLN A 510 -9.56 43.40 -33.47
CA GLN A 510 -10.84 42.75 -33.18
C GLN A 510 -12.01 43.73 -33.04
N GLN A 511 -11.76 45.04 -33.14
CA GLN A 511 -12.81 46.05 -32.99
C GLN A 511 -13.71 46.15 -34.23
N PRO A 512 -15.02 46.43 -34.06
CA PRO A 512 -15.98 46.44 -35.18
C PRO A 512 -15.87 47.67 -36.08
N ASN A 513 -15.21 48.75 -35.65
CA ASN A 513 -15.10 49.98 -36.42
C ASN A 513 -13.76 50.70 -36.21
N ALA A 514 -13.40 51.55 -37.18
CA ALA A 514 -12.14 52.28 -37.22
C ALA A 514 -11.93 53.17 -35.98
N ARG A 515 -12.99 53.79 -35.48
CA ARG A 515 -12.94 54.65 -34.28
C ARG A 515 -12.50 53.89 -33.03
N THR A 516 -13.18 52.79 -32.71
CA THR A 516 -12.83 51.96 -31.53
C THR A 516 -11.49 51.27 -31.70
N SER A 517 -11.10 50.90 -32.92
CA SER A 517 -9.75 50.42 -33.23
C SER A 517 -8.69 51.50 -32.94
N ALA A 518 -8.92 52.73 -33.40
CA ALA A 518 -8.05 53.88 -33.16
C ALA A 518 -7.91 54.22 -31.66
N ASP A 519 -8.99 54.07 -30.87
CA ASP A 519 -8.94 54.27 -29.42
C ASP A 519 -7.99 53.28 -28.74
N LYS A 520 -7.98 52.00 -29.19
CA LYS A 520 -7.06 50.97 -28.69
C LYS A 520 -5.61 51.25 -29.11
N LEU A 521 -5.37 51.65 -30.36
CA LEU A 521 -4.05 52.04 -30.85
C LEU A 521 -3.50 53.26 -30.09
N ALA A 522 -4.36 54.20 -29.68
CA ALA A 522 -3.96 55.33 -28.86
C ALA A 522 -3.49 54.91 -27.45
N LEU A 523 -4.10 53.88 -26.86
CA LEU A 523 -3.62 53.30 -25.59
C LEU A 523 -2.25 52.62 -25.76
N ALA A 524 -2.05 51.88 -26.86
CA ALA A 524 -0.74 51.30 -27.20
C ALA A 524 0.34 52.40 -27.34
N ALA A 525 0.03 53.48 -28.06
CA ALA A 525 0.96 54.59 -28.26
C ALA A 525 1.27 55.34 -26.95
N LYS A 526 0.30 55.45 -26.03
CA LYS A 526 0.49 56.04 -24.70
C LYS A 526 1.44 55.19 -23.83
N LEU A 527 1.37 53.86 -23.93
CA LEU A 527 2.28 52.99 -23.18
C LEU A 527 3.73 53.12 -23.65
N LEU A 528 3.93 53.37 -24.95
CA LEU A 528 5.25 53.50 -25.56
C LEU A 528 5.83 54.93 -25.51
N SER A 529 5.03 55.96 -25.17
CA SER A 529 5.46 57.37 -25.23
C SER A 529 6.58 57.74 -24.28
N ASP A 530 6.73 56.97 -23.20
CA ASP A 530 7.63 57.32 -22.11
C ASP A 530 9.05 56.76 -22.32
N SER A 531 9.28 55.96 -23.38
CA SER A 531 10.59 55.41 -23.73
C SER A 531 11.16 56.05 -25.00
N LYS A 532 12.46 56.38 -24.97
CA LYS A 532 13.20 56.88 -26.14
C LYS A 532 13.58 55.78 -27.14
N GLU A 533 13.39 54.51 -26.77
CA GLU A 533 13.74 53.37 -27.62
C GLU A 533 12.63 53.01 -28.62
N ASN A 534 11.37 53.35 -28.31
CA ASN A 534 10.19 52.89 -29.06
C ASN A 534 9.70 53.92 -30.12
N VAL A 535 10.61 54.72 -30.67
CA VAL A 535 10.26 55.85 -31.57
C VAL A 535 9.62 55.35 -32.88
N THR A 536 10.14 54.24 -33.40
CA THR A 536 9.68 53.60 -34.65
C THR A 536 8.27 53.07 -34.52
N GLU A 537 8.00 52.31 -33.46
CA GLU A 537 6.71 51.71 -33.14
C GLU A 537 5.67 52.80 -32.89
N LEU A 538 6.04 53.84 -32.15
CA LEU A 538 5.16 54.97 -31.86
C LEU A 538 4.82 55.76 -33.13
N HIS A 539 5.77 55.94 -34.04
CA HIS A 539 5.52 56.54 -35.34
C HIS A 539 4.54 55.69 -36.16
N ALA A 540 4.76 54.37 -36.24
CA ALA A 540 3.89 53.44 -36.96
C ALA A 540 2.45 53.43 -36.39
N LEU A 541 2.28 53.47 -35.06
CA LEU A 541 0.97 53.55 -34.41
C LEU A 541 0.23 54.85 -34.74
N LYS A 542 0.96 55.98 -34.78
CA LYS A 542 0.41 57.28 -35.18
C LYS A 542 0.00 57.28 -36.66
N GLU A 543 0.84 56.76 -37.55
CA GLU A 543 0.50 56.63 -38.97
C GLU A 543 -0.73 55.75 -39.18
N THR A 544 -0.78 54.59 -38.52
CA THR A 544 -1.94 53.68 -38.61
C THR A 544 -3.23 54.37 -38.13
N THR A 545 -3.16 55.12 -37.03
CA THR A 545 -4.31 55.89 -36.52
C THR A 545 -4.76 56.98 -37.49
N THR A 546 -3.82 57.68 -38.12
CA THR A 546 -4.12 58.69 -39.16
C THR A 546 -4.73 58.05 -40.40
N LEU A 547 -4.22 56.91 -40.84
CA LEU A 547 -4.71 56.18 -42.02
C LEU A 547 -6.16 55.74 -41.83
N LEU A 548 -6.47 55.12 -40.69
CA LEU A 548 -7.84 54.69 -40.38
C LEU A 548 -8.83 55.85 -40.39
N ARG A 549 -8.46 57.02 -39.84
CA ARG A 549 -9.31 58.22 -39.88
C ARG A 549 -9.51 58.76 -41.30
N MET A 550 -8.46 58.75 -42.12
CA MET A 550 -8.57 59.17 -43.52
C MET A 550 -9.45 58.21 -44.31
N GLN A 551 -9.29 56.90 -44.12
CA GLN A 551 -10.10 55.86 -44.75
C GLN A 551 -11.57 55.93 -44.35
N GLU A 552 -11.88 56.15 -43.07
CA GLU A 552 -13.26 56.31 -42.60
C GLU A 552 -13.94 57.53 -43.26
N SER A 553 -13.20 58.62 -43.48
CA SER A 553 -13.69 59.75 -44.27
C SER A 553 -13.89 59.39 -45.75
N LEU A 554 -13.02 58.57 -46.34
CA LEU A 554 -13.17 58.11 -47.72
C LEU A 554 -14.38 57.19 -47.87
N ASP A 555 -14.62 56.30 -46.90
CA ASP A 555 -15.79 55.40 -46.88
C ASP A 555 -17.09 56.19 -46.93
N ARG A 556 -17.19 57.23 -46.11
CA ARG A 556 -18.36 58.11 -46.08
C ARG A 556 -18.51 58.94 -47.35
N ASP A 557 -17.43 59.53 -47.83
CA ASP A 557 -17.48 60.49 -48.94
C ASP A 557 -17.61 59.81 -50.31
N LEU A 558 -17.10 58.58 -50.46
CA LEU A 558 -17.07 57.84 -51.73
C LEU A 558 -18.04 56.65 -51.76
N THR A 559 -18.70 56.34 -50.63
CA THR A 559 -19.65 55.21 -50.51
C THR A 559 -19.07 53.87 -50.97
N ASP A 560 -17.77 53.66 -50.72
CA ASP A 560 -17.00 52.45 -51.08
C ASP A 560 -16.03 52.11 -49.93
N SER A 561 -15.61 50.87 -49.78
CA SER A 561 -14.83 50.39 -48.63
C SER A 561 -13.31 50.61 -48.76
N PHE A 562 -12.74 51.46 -47.92
CA PHE A 562 -11.30 51.72 -47.81
C PHE A 562 -10.73 51.33 -46.44
N THR A 563 -11.54 51.35 -45.38
CA THR A 563 -11.09 51.00 -44.03
C THR A 563 -10.42 49.63 -43.99
N GLY A 564 -9.19 49.58 -43.45
CA GLY A 564 -8.41 48.33 -43.30
C GLY A 564 -7.43 48.05 -44.43
N LEU A 565 -7.45 48.81 -45.53
CA LEU A 565 -6.43 48.73 -46.58
C LEU A 565 -5.09 49.30 -46.09
N SER A 566 -3.97 48.81 -46.64
CA SER A 566 -2.68 49.48 -46.47
C SER A 566 -2.65 50.84 -47.16
N VAL A 567 -1.65 51.68 -46.85
CA VAL A 567 -1.43 52.97 -47.54
C VAL A 567 -1.37 52.77 -49.06
N ASN A 568 -0.65 51.74 -49.50
CA ASN A 568 -0.44 51.45 -50.92
C ASN A 568 -1.73 50.97 -51.61
N GLU A 569 -2.49 50.06 -50.97
CA GLU A 569 -3.77 49.59 -51.49
C GLU A 569 -4.82 50.70 -51.53
N THR A 570 -4.80 51.60 -50.54
CA THR A 570 -5.65 52.79 -50.51
C THR A 570 -5.34 53.70 -51.71
N MET A 571 -4.05 53.96 -51.98
CA MET A 571 -3.63 54.72 -53.17
C MET A 571 -4.04 54.02 -54.46
N PHE A 572 -3.81 52.71 -54.58
CA PHE A 572 -4.17 51.93 -55.75
C PHE A 572 -5.67 52.00 -56.04
N LYS A 573 -6.51 51.78 -55.02
CA LYS A 573 -7.96 51.82 -55.14
C LYS A 573 -8.44 53.23 -55.53
N LEU A 574 -7.90 54.28 -54.92
CA LEU A 574 -8.22 55.66 -55.28
C LEU A 574 -7.83 56.00 -56.73
N ILE A 575 -6.68 55.53 -57.21
CA ILE A 575 -6.23 55.73 -58.59
C ILE A 575 -7.15 54.99 -59.57
N ARG A 576 -7.48 53.73 -59.27
CA ARG A 576 -8.37 52.90 -60.09
C ARG A 576 -9.79 53.49 -60.22
N LEU A 577 -10.29 54.13 -59.17
CA LEU A 577 -11.59 54.82 -59.16
C LEU A 577 -11.53 56.25 -59.75
N GLY A 578 -10.36 56.72 -60.21
CA GLY A 578 -10.19 58.03 -60.83
C GLY A 578 -9.97 59.20 -59.85
N TYR A 579 -9.87 58.95 -58.54
CA TYR A 579 -9.67 59.97 -57.50
C TYR A 579 -8.19 60.34 -57.31
N HIS A 580 -7.50 60.72 -58.39
CA HIS A 580 -6.06 61.01 -58.39
C HIS A 580 -5.62 62.09 -57.40
N GLY A 581 -6.45 63.12 -57.19
CA GLY A 581 -6.16 64.18 -56.21
C GLY A 581 -6.14 63.67 -54.76
N ARG A 582 -7.07 62.76 -54.41
CA ARG A 582 -7.10 62.11 -53.09
C ARG A 582 -5.95 61.11 -52.92
N ALA A 583 -5.59 60.38 -53.97
CA ALA A 583 -4.42 59.50 -53.96
C ALA A 583 -3.10 60.28 -53.73
N LYS A 584 -2.95 61.46 -54.38
CA LYS A 584 -1.79 62.34 -54.15
C LYS A 584 -1.74 62.88 -52.72
N LYS A 585 -2.90 63.15 -52.09
CA LYS A 585 -3.00 63.53 -50.68
C LYS A 585 -2.51 62.43 -49.73
N ILE A 586 -2.90 61.17 -49.99
CA ILE A 586 -2.39 60.01 -49.22
C ILE A 586 -0.88 59.87 -49.42
N GLN A 587 -0.39 59.98 -50.65
CA GLN A 587 1.05 59.93 -50.95
C GLN A 587 1.85 60.98 -50.14
N SER A 588 1.37 62.22 -50.08
CA SER A 588 2.05 63.30 -49.35
C SER A 588 2.00 63.13 -47.84
N GLU A 589 0.86 62.67 -47.30
CA GLU A 589 0.65 62.53 -45.86
C GLU A 589 1.56 61.44 -45.26
N PHE A 590 1.63 60.27 -45.92
CA PHE A 590 2.43 59.12 -45.48
C PHE A 590 3.83 59.08 -46.09
N LYS A 591 4.26 60.16 -46.76
CA LYS A 591 5.59 60.31 -47.38
C LYS A 591 6.01 59.08 -48.21
N VAL A 592 5.07 58.54 -49.00
CA VAL A 592 5.31 57.33 -49.80
C VAL A 592 6.43 57.61 -50.82
N PRO A 593 7.50 56.80 -50.88
CA PRO A 593 8.63 57.04 -51.77
C PRO A 593 8.19 57.17 -53.23
N GLU A 594 8.78 58.12 -53.98
CA GLU A 594 8.36 58.38 -55.37
C GLU A 594 8.40 57.13 -56.24
N LYS A 595 9.45 56.30 -56.09
CA LYS A 595 9.57 55.03 -56.82
C LYS A 595 8.37 54.12 -56.56
N VAL A 596 7.92 54.00 -55.31
CA VAL A 596 6.77 53.16 -54.92
C VAL A 596 5.47 53.76 -55.45
N ALA A 597 5.30 55.07 -55.32
CA ALA A 597 4.12 55.76 -55.84
C ALA A 597 3.98 55.64 -57.36
N TRP A 598 5.10 55.62 -58.10
CA TRP A 598 5.12 55.37 -59.55
C TRP A 598 4.80 53.93 -59.92
N TRP A 599 5.16 52.94 -59.10
CA TRP A 599 4.80 51.53 -59.33
C TRP A 599 3.33 51.23 -59.04
N ILE A 600 2.71 51.97 -58.11
CA ILE A 600 1.29 51.81 -57.75
C ILE A 600 0.38 52.45 -58.79
N ARG A 601 0.83 53.52 -59.45
CA ARG A 601 0.10 54.24 -60.50
C ARG A 601 0.20 53.49 -61.82
#